data_AF-A0AAW4VYD0-F1
#
_entry.id   AF-A0AAW4VYD0-F1
#
_cell.length_a   1.000
_cell.length_b   1.000
_cell.length_c   1.000
_cell.angle_alpha   90.00
_cell.angle_beta   90.00
_cell.angle_gamma   90.00
#
_symmetry.space_group_name_H-M   'P 1'
#
loop_
_entity.id
_entity.type
_entity.pdbx_description
1 polymer ?
#
loop_
_entity_poly.entity_id
_entity_poly.type
_entity_poly.pdbx_seq_one_letter_code
_entity_poly.pdbx_strand_id
1 'polypeptide(L)'
;MGCAMLCAFILSMPQRPEVERLTDYYAKAMMTVPMRWFCRMSGKRKFSEENIAVMKAAAALKAADRNSYSWNMDFIEYPDGSGYEGRFYKCGICTLMRELGLYDLTPAMCHLDYTMAEAGGAADFVREYTLASGGGPYCDCGYKKKTQD
;
A
#
# COMPACT_ATOMS: atom_id res chain seq x y z
N MET A 1 8.44 -7.49 7.52
CA MET A 1 9.51 -6.47 7.48
C MET A 1 8.87 -5.11 7.21
N GLY A 2 8.91 -4.19 8.18
CA GLY A 2 8.39 -2.82 7.97
C GLY A 2 9.40 -1.92 7.26
N CYS A 3 8.96 -0.70 6.89
CA CYS A 3 9.81 0.30 6.21
C CYS A 3 11.14 0.54 6.94
N ALA A 4 11.09 0.87 8.23
CA ALA A 4 12.29 1.17 9.01
C ALA A 4 13.31 0.02 9.02
N MET A 5 12.83 -1.23 9.14
CA MET A 5 13.71 -2.41 9.07
C MET A 5 14.34 -2.58 7.69
N LEU A 6 13.55 -2.39 6.62
CA LEU A 6 14.07 -2.48 5.26
C LEU A 6 15.10 -1.38 4.99
N CYS A 7 14.84 -0.14 5.43
CA CYS A 7 15.79 0.96 5.33
C CYS A 7 17.09 0.65 6.06
N ALA A 8 17.01 0.17 7.30
CA ALA A 8 18.20 -0.20 8.08
C ALA A 8 19.03 -1.29 7.38
N PHE A 9 18.36 -2.29 6.78
CA PHE A 9 19.04 -3.32 6.00
C PHE A 9 19.76 -2.71 4.79
N ILE A 10 19.07 -1.90 3.98
CA ILE A 10 19.66 -1.26 2.79
C ILE A 10 20.87 -0.39 3.15
N LEU A 11 20.76 0.41 4.21
CA LEU A 11 21.83 1.29 4.69
C LEU A 11 23.06 0.52 5.19
N SER A 12 22.89 -0.75 5.60
CA SER A 12 23.99 -1.63 6.00
C SER A 12 24.63 -2.40 4.83
N MET A 13 24.04 -2.35 3.63
CA MET A 13 24.58 -3.07 2.48
C MET A 13 25.83 -2.37 1.91
N PRO A 14 26.87 -3.11 1.53
CA PRO A 14 28.04 -2.51 0.87
C PRO A 14 27.70 -1.95 -0.51
N GLN A 15 26.67 -2.49 -1.16
CA GLN A 15 26.17 -2.03 -2.44
C GLN A 15 24.65 -1.81 -2.33
N ARG A 16 24.22 -0.59 -2.67
CA ARG A 16 22.81 -0.24 -2.76
C ARG A 16 22.10 -1.11 -3.81
N PRO A 17 20.90 -1.65 -3.52
CA PRO A 17 20.16 -2.46 -4.49
C PRO A 17 19.46 -1.59 -5.54
N GLU A 18 19.30 -2.16 -6.74
CA GLU A 18 18.38 -1.64 -7.75
C GLU A 18 16.92 -1.84 -7.32
N VAL A 19 16.04 -0.92 -7.72
CA VAL A 19 14.63 -0.89 -7.32
C VAL A 19 13.88 -2.17 -7.72
N GLU A 20 14.13 -2.71 -8.91
CA GLU A 20 13.47 -3.94 -9.41
C GLU A 20 13.83 -5.15 -8.55
N ARG A 21 15.13 -5.33 -8.27
CA ARG A 21 15.60 -6.43 -7.42
C ARG A 21 15.06 -6.32 -5.99
N LEU A 22 14.99 -5.10 -5.47
CA LEU A 22 14.41 -4.84 -4.15
C LEU A 22 12.91 -5.13 -4.13
N THR A 23 12.19 -4.82 -5.21
CA THR A 23 10.76 -5.09 -5.38
C THR A 23 10.46 -6.58 -5.23
N ASP A 24 11.16 -7.40 -6.01
CA ASP A 24 11.04 -8.86 -5.97
C ASP A 24 11.37 -9.44 -4.60
N TYR A 25 12.48 -8.98 -4.01
CA TYR A 25 12.91 -9.43 -2.70
C TYR A 25 11.87 -9.09 -1.63
N TYR A 26 11.41 -7.84 -1.60
CA TYR A 26 10.47 -7.37 -0.60
C TYR A 26 9.12 -8.08 -0.70
N ALA A 27 8.59 -8.27 -1.92
CA ALA A 27 7.37 -9.03 -2.14
C ALA A 27 7.49 -10.48 -1.64
N LYS A 28 8.59 -11.18 -1.98
CA LYS A 28 8.84 -12.56 -1.52
C LYS A 28 9.01 -12.65 0.00
N ALA A 29 9.70 -11.69 0.61
CA ALA A 29 9.92 -11.64 2.05
C ALA A 29 8.63 -11.36 2.84
N MET A 30 7.75 -10.51 2.30
CA MET A 30 6.51 -10.12 2.95
C MET A 30 5.38 -11.13 2.74
N MET A 31 5.30 -11.73 1.55
CA MET A 31 4.24 -12.66 1.19
C MET A 31 4.61 -14.09 1.56
N THR A 32 4.67 -14.35 2.86
CA THR A 32 4.81 -15.72 3.39
C THR A 32 3.52 -16.54 3.18
N VAL A 33 3.57 -17.86 3.39
CA VAL A 33 2.36 -18.71 3.31
C VAL A 33 1.25 -18.22 4.27
N PRO A 34 1.53 -17.89 5.54
CA PRO A 34 0.53 -17.29 6.42
C PRO A 34 0.00 -15.94 5.92
N MET A 35 0.87 -15.06 5.39
CA MET A 35 0.43 -13.75 4.88
C MET A 35 -0.51 -13.91 3.68
N ARG A 36 -0.20 -14.80 2.74
CA ARG A 36 -1.10 -15.10 1.61
C ARG A 36 -2.47 -15.60 2.07
N TRP A 37 -2.50 -16.49 3.06
CA TRP A 37 -3.76 -16.96 3.66
C TRP A 37 -4.54 -15.81 4.32
N PHE A 38 -3.85 -14.94 5.06
CA PHE A 38 -4.46 -13.75 5.66
C PHE A 38 -5.04 -12.81 4.61
N CYS A 39 -4.30 -12.51 3.53
CA CYS A 39 -4.80 -11.71 2.41
C CYS A 39 -6.08 -12.30 1.82
N ARG A 40 -6.12 -13.62 1.59
CA ARG A 40 -7.31 -14.31 1.07
C ARG A 40 -8.52 -14.18 1.99
N MET A 41 -8.31 -14.31 3.31
CA MET A 41 -9.39 -14.15 4.29
C MET A 41 -9.87 -12.70 4.39
N SER A 42 -8.95 -11.74 4.36
CA SER A 42 -9.29 -10.31 4.31
C SER A 42 -10.05 -9.94 3.03
N GLY A 43 -9.65 -10.50 1.89
CA GLY A 43 -10.30 -10.31 0.59
C GLY A 43 -11.80 -10.61 0.62
N LYS A 44 -12.21 -11.72 1.26
CA LYS A 44 -13.63 -12.11 1.39
C LYS A 44 -14.50 -11.06 2.09
N ARG A 45 -13.91 -10.22 2.94
CA ARG A 45 -14.62 -9.17 3.70
C ARG A 45 -14.35 -7.77 3.17
N LYS A 46 -13.53 -7.62 2.12
CA LYS A 46 -13.02 -6.32 1.67
C LYS A 46 -14.11 -5.29 1.34
N PHE A 47 -15.23 -5.76 0.79
CA PHE A 47 -16.38 -4.93 0.40
C PHE A 47 -17.59 -5.09 1.32
N SER A 48 -17.44 -5.71 2.50
CA SER A 48 -18.53 -5.73 3.48
C SER A 48 -18.75 -4.33 4.07
N GLU A 49 -19.99 -4.06 4.48
CA GLU A 49 -20.35 -2.79 5.13
C GLU A 49 -19.48 -2.52 6.36
N GLU A 50 -19.20 -3.55 7.15
CA GLU A 50 -18.32 -3.47 8.33
C GLU A 50 -16.90 -3.03 7.94
N ASN A 51 -16.29 -3.64 6.91
CA ASN A 51 -14.94 -3.28 6.50
C ASN A 51 -14.90 -1.85 5.90
N ILE A 52 -15.93 -1.47 5.14
CA ILE A 52 -16.08 -0.11 4.61
C ILE A 52 -16.21 0.90 5.74
N ALA A 53 -17.02 0.61 6.77
CA ALA A 53 -17.18 1.48 7.94
C ALA A 53 -15.85 1.69 8.68
N VAL A 54 -15.07 0.60 8.88
CA VAL A 54 -13.72 0.69 9.47
C VAL A 54 -12.79 1.55 8.63
N MET A 55 -12.81 1.40 7.30
CA MET A 55 -11.98 2.21 6.40
C MET A 55 -12.35 3.70 6.42
N LYS A 56 -13.65 4.02 6.45
CA LYS A 56 -14.14 5.41 6.59
C LYS A 56 -13.73 6.02 7.93
N ALA A 57 -13.84 5.27 9.03
CA ALA A 57 -13.39 5.71 10.34
C ALA A 57 -11.87 5.95 10.38
N ALA A 58 -11.08 5.07 9.75
CA ALA A 58 -9.64 5.24 9.63
C ALA A 58 -9.26 6.47 8.79
N ALA A 59 -9.99 6.75 7.71
CA ALA A 59 -9.80 7.97 6.92
C ALA A 59 -10.11 9.23 7.75
N ALA A 60 -11.20 9.23 8.52
CA ALA A 60 -11.58 10.35 9.39
C ALA A 60 -10.57 10.61 10.52
N LEU A 61 -9.86 9.58 10.99
CA LEU A 61 -8.90 9.68 12.09
C LEU A 61 -7.68 10.58 11.78
N LYS A 62 -7.35 10.73 10.49
CA LYS A 62 -6.20 11.53 9.99
C LYS A 62 -4.94 11.37 10.85
N ALA A 63 -4.49 10.13 11.00
CA ALA A 63 -3.41 9.79 11.91
C ALA A 63 -2.09 10.53 11.60
N ALA A 64 -1.84 10.89 10.35
CA ALA A 64 -0.64 11.63 9.96
C ALA A 64 -0.60 13.09 10.43
N ASP A 65 -1.70 13.63 10.97
CA ASP A 65 -1.68 14.97 11.59
C ASP A 65 -1.03 14.95 12.98
N ARG A 66 -0.94 13.78 13.62
CA ARG A 66 -0.29 13.57 14.92
C ARG A 66 1.03 12.81 14.82
N ASN A 67 1.25 12.07 13.74
CA ASN A 67 2.46 11.30 13.52
C ASN A 67 2.82 11.29 12.02
N SER A 68 3.86 12.01 11.60
CA SER A 68 4.30 12.13 10.20
C SER A 68 4.71 10.80 9.54
N TYR A 69 4.98 9.77 10.35
CA TYR A 69 5.24 8.40 9.91
C TYR A 69 3.98 7.54 9.76
N SER A 70 2.79 8.14 9.91
CA SER A 70 1.50 7.53 9.60
C SER A 70 0.98 8.00 8.24
N TRP A 71 -0.30 7.79 7.95
CA TRP A 71 -0.92 8.16 6.67
C TRP A 71 -2.25 8.88 6.87
N ASN A 72 -2.62 9.69 5.88
CA ASN A 72 -3.96 10.22 5.71
C ASN A 72 -4.46 9.83 4.32
N MET A 73 -5.74 9.47 4.24
CA MET A 73 -6.40 9.14 2.99
C MET A 73 -7.83 9.67 2.97
N ASP A 74 -8.37 9.82 1.78
CA ASP A 74 -9.81 9.86 1.56
C ASP A 74 -10.29 8.47 1.12
N PHE A 75 -11.49 8.09 1.54
CA PHE A 75 -12.16 6.86 1.08
C PHE A 75 -13.26 7.25 0.09
N ILE A 76 -13.08 6.90 -1.18
CA ILE A 76 -13.93 7.35 -2.29
C ILE A 76 -14.59 6.12 -2.90
N GLU A 77 -15.90 5.98 -2.77
CA GLU A 77 -16.64 4.91 -3.44
C GLU A 77 -16.84 5.25 -4.92
N TYR A 78 -16.69 4.26 -5.80
CA TYR A 78 -17.00 4.47 -7.20
C TYR A 78 -18.51 4.62 -7.38
N PRO A 79 -19.00 5.64 -8.13
CA PRO A 79 -20.43 5.91 -8.26
C PRO A 79 -21.25 4.75 -8.85
N ASP A 80 -20.60 3.89 -9.64
CA ASP A 80 -21.19 2.69 -10.26
C ASP A 80 -21.25 1.48 -9.30
N GLY A 81 -20.80 1.63 -8.06
CA GLY A 81 -20.76 0.55 -7.06
C GLY A 81 -19.71 -0.54 -7.35
N SER A 82 -18.85 -0.32 -8.36
CA SER A 82 -17.82 -1.28 -8.77
C SER A 82 -16.71 -1.46 -7.76
N GLY A 83 -16.60 -0.59 -6.75
CA GLY A 83 -15.54 -0.65 -5.75
C GLY A 83 -15.27 0.69 -5.08
N TYR A 84 -14.02 0.91 -4.68
CA TYR A 84 -13.59 2.16 -4.04
C TYR A 84 -12.11 2.47 -4.33
N GLU A 85 -11.73 3.72 -4.10
CA GLU A 85 -10.36 4.21 -4.06
C GLU A 85 -10.01 4.65 -2.63
N GLY A 86 -8.87 4.18 -2.13
CA GLY A 86 -8.19 4.83 -1.01
C GLY A 86 -7.20 5.86 -1.56
N ARG A 87 -7.52 7.15 -1.46
CA ARG A 87 -6.67 8.23 -1.99
C ARG A 87 -5.75 8.76 -0.90
N PHE A 88 -4.49 8.35 -0.91
CA PHE A 88 -3.52 8.73 0.13
C PHE A 88 -2.77 10.01 -0.26
N TYR A 89 -2.83 11.04 0.58
CA TYR A 89 -2.13 12.32 0.38
C TYR A 89 -1.06 12.60 1.44
N LYS A 90 -0.99 11.79 2.50
CA LYS A 90 0.17 11.70 3.41
C LYS A 90 0.57 10.25 3.56
N CYS A 91 1.88 9.96 3.53
CA CYS A 91 2.40 8.60 3.60
C CYS A 91 3.70 8.56 4.41
N GLY A 92 3.67 7.87 5.55
CA GLY A 92 4.82 7.74 6.44
C GLY A 92 5.99 6.97 5.86
N ILE A 93 5.74 6.04 4.94
CA ILE A 93 6.80 5.38 4.16
C ILE A 93 7.53 6.45 3.33
N CYS A 94 6.80 7.31 2.62
CA CYS A 94 7.41 8.39 1.85
C CYS A 94 8.13 9.40 2.74
N THR A 95 7.62 9.71 3.94
CA THR A 95 8.30 10.56 4.93
C THR A 95 9.66 9.96 5.29
N LEU A 96 9.67 8.73 5.81
CA LEU A 96 10.88 8.07 6.28
C LEU A 96 11.90 7.84 5.15
N MET A 97 11.45 7.41 3.98
CA MET A 97 12.32 7.14 2.83
C MET A 97 13.01 8.42 2.33
N ARG A 98 12.36 9.60 2.43
CA ARG A 98 13.01 10.89 2.11
C ARG A 98 14.03 11.29 3.14
N GLU A 99 13.70 11.20 4.43
CA GLU A 99 14.63 11.53 5.53
C GLU A 99 15.92 10.72 5.46
N LEU A 100 15.83 9.46 4.99
CA LEU A 100 16.97 8.55 4.86
C LEU A 100 17.65 8.59 3.48
N GLY A 101 17.20 9.43 2.54
CA GLY A 101 17.78 9.51 1.19
C GLY A 101 17.57 8.26 0.33
N LEU A 102 16.54 7.48 0.63
CA LEU A 102 16.19 6.22 -0.06
C LEU A 102 14.93 6.35 -0.93
N TYR A 103 14.49 7.56 -1.21
CA TYR A 103 13.16 7.81 -1.77
C TYR A 103 12.92 7.15 -3.14
N ASP A 104 13.94 7.06 -3.98
CA ASP A 104 13.94 6.34 -5.26
C ASP A 104 13.64 4.83 -5.13
N LEU A 105 13.83 4.25 -3.94
CA LEU A 105 13.52 2.84 -3.67
C LEU A 105 12.09 2.64 -3.13
N THR A 106 11.35 3.71 -2.84
CA THR A 106 9.97 3.64 -2.34
C THR A 106 9.03 2.85 -3.26
N PRO A 107 9.11 2.93 -4.60
CA PRO A 107 8.29 2.13 -5.50
C PRO A 107 8.35 0.61 -5.23
N ALA A 108 9.51 0.10 -4.78
CA ALA A 108 9.65 -1.32 -4.43
C ALA A 108 8.73 -1.75 -3.29
N MET A 109 8.49 -0.87 -2.33
CA MET A 109 7.55 -1.11 -1.25
C MET A 109 6.10 -0.93 -1.70
N CYS A 110 5.81 0.11 -2.48
CA CYS A 110 4.47 0.39 -3.00
C CYS A 110 3.94 -0.72 -3.91
N HIS A 111 4.83 -1.45 -4.59
CA HIS A 111 4.46 -2.58 -5.43
C HIS A 111 3.82 -3.73 -4.64
N LEU A 112 4.11 -3.86 -3.34
CA LEU A 112 3.53 -4.90 -2.49
C LEU A 112 2.00 -4.85 -2.47
N ASP A 113 1.40 -3.68 -2.69
CA ASP A 113 -0.05 -3.50 -2.74
C ASP A 113 -0.69 -4.35 -3.86
N TYR A 114 -0.03 -4.46 -5.02
CA TYR A 114 -0.48 -5.33 -6.11
C TYR A 114 -0.45 -6.79 -5.68
N THR A 115 0.66 -7.24 -5.11
CA THR A 115 0.83 -8.63 -4.66
C THR A 115 -0.17 -9.00 -3.57
N MET A 116 -0.44 -8.08 -2.63
CA MET A 116 -1.43 -8.29 -1.57
C MET A 116 -2.86 -8.34 -2.13
N ALA A 117 -3.20 -7.46 -3.07
CA ALA A 117 -4.53 -7.45 -3.68
C ALA A 117 -4.79 -8.71 -4.51
N GLU A 118 -3.81 -9.13 -5.31
CA GLU A 118 -3.84 -10.37 -6.07
C GLU A 118 -4.05 -11.58 -5.15
N ALA A 119 -3.26 -11.70 -4.08
CA ALA A 119 -3.41 -12.76 -3.09
C ALA A 119 -4.78 -12.75 -2.38
N GLY A 120 -5.37 -11.56 -2.23
CA GLY A 120 -6.71 -11.38 -1.67
C GLY A 120 -7.82 -11.89 -2.60
N GLY A 121 -7.64 -11.82 -3.91
CA GLY A 121 -8.52 -12.43 -4.91
C GLY A 121 -9.91 -11.80 -5.07
N ALA A 122 -10.25 -10.77 -4.28
CA ALA A 122 -11.57 -10.15 -4.29
C ALA A 122 -11.68 -8.93 -5.21
N ALA A 123 -10.55 -8.33 -5.59
CA ALA A 123 -10.52 -7.08 -6.34
C ALA A 123 -9.38 -7.06 -7.37
N ASP A 124 -9.60 -6.37 -8.48
CA ASP A 124 -8.54 -5.87 -9.34
C ASP A 124 -8.02 -4.56 -8.76
N PHE A 125 -6.71 -4.54 -8.50
CA PHE A 125 -6.02 -3.35 -8.00
C PHE A 125 -5.61 -2.47 -9.17
N VAL A 126 -6.03 -1.21 -9.13
CA VAL A 126 -5.73 -0.20 -10.14
C VAL A 126 -5.11 1.00 -9.47
N ARG A 127 -4.07 1.55 -10.09
CA ARG A 127 -3.34 2.71 -9.60
C ARG A 127 -2.64 3.36 -10.77
N GLU A 128 -2.80 4.67 -10.91
CA GLU A 128 -2.14 5.48 -11.92
C GLU A 128 -1.01 6.31 -11.32
N TYR A 129 -1.21 6.82 -10.11
CA TYR A 129 -0.29 7.71 -9.41
C TYR A 129 0.18 7.13 -8.08
N THR A 130 1.43 7.46 -7.74
CA THR A 130 1.87 7.39 -6.35
C THR A 130 2.53 8.71 -5.98
N LEU A 131 2.54 8.99 -4.68
CA LEU A 131 3.48 9.97 -4.13
C LEU A 131 4.92 9.60 -4.55
N ALA A 132 5.27 8.30 -4.53
CA ALA A 132 6.60 7.75 -4.78
C ALA A 132 7.09 7.86 -6.24
N SER A 133 6.21 8.00 -7.23
CA SER A 133 6.55 8.02 -8.66
C SER A 133 6.97 9.40 -9.16
N GLY A 134 7.60 10.21 -8.30
CA GLY A 134 8.17 11.50 -8.68
C GLY A 134 7.24 12.72 -8.56
N GLY A 135 6.27 12.70 -7.65
CA GLY A 135 5.52 13.92 -7.27
C GLY A 135 4.07 14.02 -7.74
N GLY A 136 3.40 12.89 -7.99
CA GLY A 136 1.94 12.90 -8.12
C GLY A 136 1.27 13.45 -6.85
N PRO A 137 0.10 14.11 -6.95
CA PRO A 137 -0.54 14.77 -5.81
C PRO A 137 -1.01 13.79 -4.71
N TYR A 138 -1.14 12.50 -5.03
CA TYR A 138 -1.61 11.44 -4.14
C TYR A 138 -1.20 10.05 -4.64
N CYS A 139 -1.44 9.01 -3.83
CA CYS A 139 -1.54 7.62 -4.29
C CYS A 139 -3.02 7.24 -4.43
N ASP A 140 -3.44 6.80 -5.62
CA ASP A 140 -4.80 6.33 -5.91
C ASP A 140 -4.89 4.80 -5.79
N CYS A 141 -5.05 4.31 -4.56
CA CYS A 141 -5.18 2.88 -4.32
C CYS A 141 -6.60 2.41 -4.67
N GLY A 142 -6.86 2.14 -5.96
CA GLY A 142 -8.15 1.69 -6.46
C GLY A 142 -8.37 0.19 -6.35
N TYR A 143 -9.55 -0.21 -5.91
CA TYR A 143 -9.97 -1.61 -5.80
C TYR A 143 -11.31 -1.80 -6.49
N LYS A 144 -11.32 -2.44 -7.65
CA LYS A 144 -12.55 -2.82 -8.38
C LYS A 144 -12.92 -4.25 -8.03
N LYS A 145 -14.17 -4.51 -7.67
CA LYS A 145 -14.71 -5.84 -7.37
C LYS A 145 -14.48 -6.75 -8.57
N LYS A 146 -13.95 -7.95 -8.34
CA LYS A 146 -13.99 -9.01 -9.35
C LYS A 146 -15.42 -9.53 -9.45
N THR A 147 -15.97 -9.57 -10.66
CA THR A 147 -17.19 -10.35 -10.92
C THR A 147 -16.91 -11.81 -10.60
N GLN A 148 -17.77 -12.43 -9.79
CA GLN A 148 -17.81 -13.88 -9.69
C GLN A 148 -18.52 -14.37 -10.96
N ASP A 149 -17.78 -14.98 -11.86
CA ASP A 149 -18.36 -15.87 -12.86
C ASP A 149 -18.78 -17.19 -12.19
#